data_AF-A0A1J3EFN7-F1
#
_entry.id   AF-A0A1J3EFN7-F1
#
_cell.length_a   1.000
_cell.length_b   1.000
_cell.length_c   1.000
_cell.angle_alpha   90.00
_cell.angle_beta   90.00
_cell.angle_gamma   90.00
#
_symmetry.space_group_name_H-M   'P 1'
#
loop_
_entity.id
_entity.type
_entity.pdbx_description
1 polymer ?
#
loop_
_entity_poly.entity_id
_entity_poly.type
_entity_poly.pdbx_seq_one_letter_code
_entity_poly.pdbx_strand_id
1 'polypeptide(L)'
;RKCDETGKHGKPVMVSDLLDDPVCRVRHFPSHTMLVAEYGEGRKMVGVVRGCVKTVTRGNSIYVKLAYVLGLRVSPSHRNLGIGTKLVQALEEWFKQQGATYAYMATDCTNEPSINLFTKKCSYVKFRT
;
A
#
# COMPACT_ATOMS: atom_id res chain seq x y z
N ARG A 1 -13.96 -12.52 -22.20
CA ARG A 1 -12.65 -11.81 -22.23
C ARG A 1 -11.57 -12.87 -22.07
N LYS A 2 -10.58 -12.91 -22.96
CA LYS A 2 -9.52 -13.93 -22.99
C LYS A 2 -8.65 -13.85 -21.74
N CYS A 3 -8.46 -14.98 -21.07
CA CYS A 3 -7.40 -15.17 -20.07
C CYS A 3 -6.13 -15.56 -20.83
N ASP A 4 -5.07 -14.76 -20.72
CA ASP A 4 -3.74 -15.17 -21.19
C ASP A 4 -3.07 -15.99 -20.09
N GLU A 5 -3.05 -17.31 -20.29
CA GLU A 5 -2.30 -18.24 -19.46
C GLU A 5 -0.83 -18.24 -19.90
N THR A 6 0.02 -17.48 -19.20
CA THR A 6 1.47 -17.65 -19.28
C THR A 6 1.98 -18.30 -18.00
N GLY A 7 1.91 -19.63 -17.95
CA GLY A 7 2.49 -20.42 -16.87
C GLY A 7 2.72 -21.87 -17.28
N LYS A 8 3.96 -22.35 -17.18
CA LYS A 8 4.26 -23.79 -17.32
C LYS A 8 3.53 -24.56 -16.21
N HIS A 9 2.83 -25.62 -16.58
CA HIS A 9 2.10 -26.51 -15.68
C HIS A 9 2.91 -26.89 -14.43
N GLY A 10 2.32 -26.75 -13.24
CA GLY A 10 2.82 -27.34 -12.00
C GLY A 10 3.42 -26.40 -10.94
N LYS A 11 3.35 -25.07 -11.11
CA LYS A 11 3.62 -24.10 -10.02
C LYS A 11 2.33 -23.40 -9.63
N PRO A 12 2.10 -23.05 -8.34
CA PRO A 12 0.92 -22.30 -7.96
C PRO A 12 0.89 -20.99 -8.75
N VAL A 13 -0.06 -20.92 -9.68
CA VAL A 13 -0.33 -19.71 -10.45
C VAL A 13 -1.03 -18.76 -9.49
N MET A 14 -0.32 -17.75 -9.00
CA MET A 14 -1.00 -16.60 -8.41
C MET A 14 -1.69 -15.87 -9.56
N VAL A 15 -2.95 -16.21 -9.80
CA VAL A 15 -3.88 -15.40 -10.57
C VAL A 15 -4.05 -14.10 -9.79
N SER A 16 -3.23 -13.11 -10.15
CA SER A 16 -3.43 -11.76 -9.69
C SER A 16 -4.41 -11.13 -10.66
N ASP A 17 -5.70 -11.16 -10.33
CA ASP A 17 -6.69 -10.35 -11.02
C ASP A 17 -6.23 -8.89 -10.93
N LEU A 18 -5.67 -8.39 -12.03
CA LEU A 18 -5.21 -7.00 -12.15
C LEU A 18 -6.40 -6.01 -12.14
N LEU A 19 -7.62 -6.52 -12.03
CA LEU A 19 -8.88 -5.75 -12.08
C LEU A 19 -9.92 -6.11 -11.00
N ASP A 20 -9.68 -7.07 -10.10
CA ASP A 20 -10.68 -7.39 -9.07
C ASP A 20 -10.52 -6.58 -7.79
N ASP A 21 -11.66 -6.08 -7.33
CA ASP A 21 -11.95 -5.34 -6.11
C ASP A 21 -10.72 -4.80 -5.35
N PRO A 22 -10.47 -3.47 -5.32
CA PRO A 22 -9.41 -2.88 -4.52
C PRO A 22 -9.50 -3.23 -3.02
N VAL A 23 -10.59 -3.84 -2.55
CA VAL A 23 -10.76 -4.31 -1.17
C VAL A 23 -10.31 -5.78 -0.98
N CYS A 24 -10.30 -6.62 -2.03
CA CYS A 24 -10.00 -8.06 -1.91
C CYS A 24 -8.63 -8.33 -1.28
N ARG A 25 -7.55 -7.72 -1.77
CA ARG A 25 -6.19 -7.98 -1.25
C ARG A 25 -5.98 -7.51 0.20
N VAL A 26 -6.75 -6.53 0.66
CA VAL A 26 -6.64 -5.95 1.99
C VAL A 26 -7.33 -6.85 3.02
N ARG A 27 -8.51 -7.38 2.68
CA ARG A 27 -9.34 -8.23 3.56
C ARG A 27 -8.71 -9.57 3.95
N HIS A 28 -7.73 -10.05 3.19
CA HIS A 28 -7.03 -11.30 3.50
C HIS A 28 -6.06 -11.16 4.70
N PHE A 29 -5.76 -9.94 5.13
CA PHE A 29 -4.93 -9.71 6.31
C PHE A 29 -5.81 -9.44 7.54
N PRO A 30 -5.62 -10.13 8.67
CA PRO A 30 -6.46 -9.93 9.85
C PRO A 30 -6.35 -8.50 10.43
N SER A 31 -5.23 -7.82 10.21
CA SER A 31 -5.03 -6.42 10.58
C SER A 31 -4.87 -5.56 9.33
N HIS A 32 -5.94 -4.88 8.92
CA HIS A 32 -5.97 -4.03 7.73
C HIS A 32 -6.82 -2.77 7.91
N THR A 33 -6.54 -1.74 7.12
CA THR A 33 -7.34 -0.50 7.09
C THR A 33 -7.35 0.14 5.70
N MET A 34 -8.38 0.96 5.46
CA MET A 34 -8.51 1.82 4.30
C MET A 34 -8.93 3.21 4.76
N LEU A 35 -8.13 4.22 4.39
CA LEU A 35 -8.41 5.62 4.70
C LEU A 35 -8.70 6.37 3.41
N VAL A 36 -9.66 7.29 3.46
CA VAL A 36 -10.03 8.16 2.34
C VAL A 36 -9.73 9.61 2.66
N ALA A 37 -9.40 10.38 1.62
CA ALA A 37 -9.28 11.83 1.71
C ALA A 37 -10.51 12.46 1.07
N GLU A 38 -11.23 13.25 1.86
CA GLU A 38 -12.32 14.10 1.41
C GLU A 38 -11.82 15.52 1.14
N TYR A 39 -12.40 16.22 0.16
CA TYR A 39 -12.01 17.57 -0.23
C TYR A 39 -13.21 18.45 -0.58
N GLY A 40 -13.17 19.70 -0.13
CA GLY A 40 -14.21 20.70 -0.33
C GLY A 40 -15.46 20.50 0.55
N GLU A 41 -16.41 21.44 0.46
CA GLU A 41 -17.65 21.43 1.26
C GLU A 41 -18.53 20.21 0.95
N GLY A 42 -18.54 19.76 -0.30
CA GLY A 42 -19.24 18.55 -0.72
C GLY A 42 -18.58 17.24 -0.30
N ARG A 43 -17.49 17.28 0.49
CA ARG A 43 -16.74 16.11 1.00
C ARG A 43 -16.46 15.05 -0.06
N LYS A 44 -16.05 15.49 -1.25
CA LYS A 44 -15.79 14.58 -2.36
C LYS A 44 -14.57 13.71 -2.03
N MET A 45 -14.69 12.40 -2.17
CA MET A 45 -13.55 11.49 -2.06
C MET A 45 -12.58 11.73 -3.22
N VAL A 46 -11.36 12.16 -2.90
CA VAL A 46 -10.31 12.49 -3.88
C VAL A 46 -9.04 11.68 -3.69
N GLY A 47 -8.94 10.89 -2.64
CA GLY A 47 -7.80 10.01 -2.42
C GLY A 47 -8.14 8.83 -1.53
N VAL A 48 -7.35 7.77 -1.67
CA VAL A 48 -7.47 6.56 -0.84
C VAL A 48 -6.08 5.99 -0.60
N VAL A 49 -5.86 5.50 0.61
CA VAL A 49 -4.70 4.68 0.96
C VAL A 49 -5.15 3.41 1.67
N ARG A 50 -4.47 2.31 1.39
CA ARG A 50 -4.73 1.00 1.97
C ARG A 50 -3.46 0.48 2.61
N GLY A 51 -3.58 -0.14 3.77
CA GLY A 51 -2.47 -0.80 4.42
C GLY A 51 -2.88 -1.99 5.27
N CYS A 52 -1.90 -2.85 5.54
CA CYS A 52 -2.07 -3.96 6.47
C CYS A 52 -0.84 -4.12 7.36
N VAL A 53 -1.02 -4.85 8.46
CA VAL A 53 0.06 -5.30 9.33
C VAL A 53 0.05 -6.82 9.36
N LYS A 54 1.22 -7.41 9.15
CA LYS A 54 1.43 -8.86 9.25
C LYS A 54 2.54 -9.16 10.23
N THR A 55 2.45 -10.31 10.89
CA THR A 55 3.55 -10.84 11.70
C THR A 55 4.45 -11.68 10.80
N VAL A 56 5.75 -11.40 10.81
CA VAL A 56 6.77 -12.15 10.07
C VAL A 56 7.82 -12.70 11.03
N THR A 57 8.46 -13.80 10.66
CA THR A 57 9.56 -14.37 11.44
C THR A 57 10.90 -13.86 10.90
N ARG A 58 11.65 -13.15 11.73
CA ARG A 58 13.11 -13.02 11.56
C ARG A 58 13.68 -14.32 12.09
N GLY A 59 14.50 -15.04 11.32
CA GLY A 59 15.03 -16.37 11.69
C GLY A 59 15.42 -16.49 13.18
N ASN A 60 15.28 -17.70 13.75
CA ASN A 60 15.33 -17.99 15.19
C ASN A 60 14.02 -17.69 15.94
N SER A 61 12.86 -17.89 15.31
CA SER A 61 11.53 -17.77 15.95
C SER A 61 11.22 -16.38 16.53
N ILE A 62 11.89 -15.33 16.05
CA ILE A 62 11.62 -13.95 16.47
C ILE A 62 10.51 -13.40 15.58
N TYR A 63 9.38 -13.06 16.20
CA TYR A 63 8.24 -12.48 15.49
C TYR A 63 8.30 -10.95 15.50
N VAL A 64 8.15 -10.34 14.33
CA VAL A 64 8.11 -8.89 14.15
C VAL A 64 6.86 -8.51 13.38
N LYS A 65 6.18 -7.45 13.81
CA LYS A 65 5.06 -6.87 13.06
C LYS A 65 5.58 -5.93 11.98
N LEU A 66 5.24 -6.24 10.73
CA LEU A 66 5.62 -5.51 9.53
C LEU A 66 4.38 -4.91 8.87
N ALA A 67 4.38 -3.59 8.68
CA ALA A 67 3.35 -2.87 7.97
C ALA A 67 3.64 -2.80 6.46
N TYR A 68 2.59 -2.85 5.65
CA TYR A 68 2.68 -2.77 4.20
C TYR A 68 1.67 -1.76 3.65
N VAL A 69 2.14 -0.74 2.95
CA VAL A 69 1.30 0.16 2.16
C VAL A 69 0.91 -0.54 0.86
N LEU A 70 -0.34 -0.99 0.80
CA LEU A 70 -0.89 -1.81 -0.30
C LEU A 70 -1.27 -0.98 -1.52
N GLY A 71 -1.56 0.30 -1.35
CA GLY A 71 -1.74 1.20 -2.46
C GLY A 71 -2.21 2.57 -2.04
N LEU A 72 -1.77 3.56 -2.80
CA LEU A 72 -2.10 4.96 -2.64
C LEU A 72 -2.59 5.49 -3.99
N ARG A 73 -3.74 6.17 -3.99
CA ARG A 73 -4.25 6.85 -5.17
C ARG A 73 -4.77 8.23 -4.77
N VAL A 74 -4.47 9.23 -5.59
CA VAL A 74 -5.03 10.57 -5.49
C VAL A 74 -5.53 10.97 -6.88
N SER A 75 -6.75 11.50 -6.91
CA SER A 75 -7.40 12.03 -8.10
C SER A 75 -6.45 12.99 -8.83
N PRO A 76 -6.27 12.87 -10.16
CA PRO A 76 -5.34 13.71 -10.92
C PRO A 76 -5.51 15.21 -10.66
N SER A 77 -6.74 15.69 -10.57
CA SER A 77 -7.07 17.10 -10.32
C SER A 77 -6.74 17.60 -8.91
N HIS A 78 -6.37 16.70 -7.99
CA HIS A 78 -6.05 17.03 -6.60
C HIS A 78 -4.65 16.57 -6.20
N ARG A 79 -3.81 16.22 -7.19
CA ARG A 79 -2.39 15.91 -6.96
C ARG A 79 -1.63 17.20 -6.62
N ASN A 80 -0.47 17.03 -6.00
CA ASN A 80 0.42 18.12 -5.57
C ASN A 80 -0.17 19.07 -4.50
N LEU A 81 -1.33 18.75 -3.92
CA LEU A 81 -1.93 19.47 -2.79
C LEU A 81 -1.55 18.87 -1.41
N GLY A 82 -0.54 18.00 -1.36
CA GLY A 82 -0.10 17.32 -0.13
C GLY A 82 -1.00 16.18 0.37
N ILE A 83 -2.10 15.89 -0.32
CA ILE A 83 -3.09 14.84 0.06
C ILE A 83 -2.43 13.47 0.22
N GLY A 84 -1.59 13.06 -0.74
CA GLY A 84 -0.92 11.76 -0.68
C GLY A 84 -0.02 11.61 0.55
N THR A 85 0.69 12.68 0.93
CA THR A 85 1.54 12.69 2.13
C THR A 85 0.69 12.57 3.40
N LYS A 86 -0.41 13.35 3.51
CA LYS A 86 -1.32 13.26 4.66
C LYS A 86 -1.95 11.87 4.82
N LEU A 87 -2.36 11.25 3.71
CA LEU A 87 -2.88 9.88 3.72
C LEU A 87 -1.84 8.88 4.24
N VAL A 88 -0.59 8.97 3.77
CA VAL A 88 0.48 8.08 4.23
C VAL A 88 0.79 8.30 5.71
N GLN A 89 0.86 9.55 6.17
CA GLN A 89 1.10 9.87 7.59
C GLN A 89 0.00 9.31 8.49
N ALA A 90 -1.28 9.48 8.12
CA ALA A 90 -2.40 8.91 8.87
C ALA A 90 -2.36 7.37 8.89
N LEU A 91 -1.96 6.74 7.78
CA LEU A 91 -1.78 5.29 7.73
C LEU A 91 -0.60 4.83 8.61
N GLU A 92 0.48 5.60 8.68
CA GLU A 92 1.64 5.31 9.54
C GLU A 92 1.32 5.43 11.02
N GLU A 93 0.49 6.40 11.41
CA GLU A 93 -0.04 6.49 12.77
C GLU A 93 -0.85 5.25 13.12
N TRP A 94 -1.71 4.79 12.22
CA TRP A 94 -2.43 3.54 12.40
C TRP A 94 -1.47 2.34 12.49
N PHE A 95 -0.42 2.26 11.66
CA PHE A 95 0.59 1.20 11.75
C PHE A 95 1.30 1.17 13.12
N LYS A 96 1.62 2.34 13.68
CA LYS A 96 2.22 2.46 15.02
C LYS A 96 1.25 1.92 16.09
N GLN A 97 -0.03 2.27 16.00
CA GLN A 97 -1.06 1.75 16.92
C GLN A 97 -1.21 0.23 16.84
N GLN A 98 -1.00 -0.37 15.66
CA GLN A 98 -0.99 -1.83 15.48
C GLN A 98 0.31 -2.50 15.98
N GLY A 99 1.31 -1.72 16.42
CA GLY A 99 2.59 -2.19 16.93
C GLY A 99 3.57 -2.61 15.83
N ALA A 100 3.42 -2.11 14.60
CA ALA A 100 4.38 -2.37 13.54
C ALA A 100 5.70 -1.61 13.78
N THR A 101 6.82 -2.31 13.69
CA THR A 101 8.16 -1.72 13.86
C THR A 101 8.70 -1.13 12.56
N TYR A 102 8.29 -1.70 11.44
CA TYR A 102 8.72 -1.29 10.10
C TYR A 102 7.51 -1.17 9.19
N ALA A 103 7.58 -0.24 8.24
CA ALA A 103 6.64 -0.13 7.14
C ALA A 103 7.40 -0.22 5.82
N TYR A 104 6.81 -0.88 4.83
CA TYR A 104 7.35 -0.91 3.47
C TYR A 104 6.26 -0.67 2.44
N MET A 105 6.68 -0.41 1.22
CA MET A 105 5.83 -0.27 0.04
C MET A 105 6.60 -0.77 -1.18
N ALA A 106 5.88 -0.99 -2.29
CA ALA A 106 6.50 -1.29 -3.58
C ALA A 106 5.93 -0.35 -4.63
N THR A 107 6.79 0.13 -5.52
CA THR A 107 6.44 0.99 -6.64
C THR A 107 7.33 0.66 -7.82
N ASP A 108 6.83 0.90 -9.03
CA ASP A 108 7.63 0.81 -10.25
C ASP A 108 8.81 1.78 -10.20
N CYS A 109 9.96 1.38 -10.75
CA CYS A 109 11.18 2.19 -10.75
C CYS A 109 11.08 3.46 -11.60
N THR A 110 10.12 3.51 -12.53
CA THR A 110 9.81 4.68 -13.36
C THR A 110 8.78 5.62 -12.72
N ASN A 111 8.16 5.22 -11.59
CA ASN A 111 7.13 6.02 -10.92
C ASN A 111 7.76 7.08 -10.01
N GLU A 112 8.39 8.09 -10.63
CA GLU A 112 9.05 9.20 -9.93
C GLU A 112 8.16 9.92 -8.90
N PRO A 113 6.86 10.18 -9.14
CA PRO A 113 6.00 10.82 -8.14
C PRO A 113 5.89 10.00 -6.85
N SER A 114 5.74 8.67 -6.98
CA SER A 114 5.68 7.75 -5.85
C SER A 114 7.02 7.67 -5.13
N ILE A 115 8.12 7.49 -5.87
CA ILE A 115 9.48 7.45 -5.32
C ILE A 115 9.76 8.72 -4.51
N ASN A 116 9.50 9.90 -5.08
CA ASN A 116 9.73 11.18 -4.41
C ASN A 116 8.85 11.35 -3.17
N LEU A 117 7.58 10.93 -3.23
CA LEU A 117 6.69 10.98 -2.06
C LEU A 117 7.26 10.15 -0.91
N PHE A 118 7.59 8.88 -1.14
CA PHE A 118 8.03 8.00 -0.06
C PHE A 118 9.43 8.33 0.43
N THR A 119 10.38 8.59 -0.46
CA THR A 119 11.79 8.80 -0.08
C THR A 119 12.08 10.20 0.45
N LYS A 120 11.46 11.25 -0.12
CA LYS A 120 11.74 12.64 0.27
C LYS A 120 10.76 13.19 1.30
N LYS A 121 9.51 12.72 1.31
CA LYS A 121 8.46 13.27 2.20
C LYS A 121 8.08 12.35 3.36
N CYS A 122 8.26 11.04 3.21
CA CYS A 122 7.92 10.05 4.24
C CYS A 122 9.14 9.29 4.79
N SER A 123 10.36 9.69 4.41
CA SER A 123 11.62 9.13 4.93
C SER A 123 11.84 7.63 4.69
N TYR A 124 11.25 7.05 3.63
CA TYR A 124 11.48 5.66 3.25
C TYR A 124 12.86 5.53 2.61
N VAL A 125 13.54 4.43 2.93
CA VAL A 125 14.83 4.09 2.33
C VAL A 125 14.64 2.94 1.36
N LYS A 126 15.24 3.06 0.17
CA LYS A 126 15.26 1.97 -0.82
C LYS A 126 16.09 0.82 -0.26
N PHE A 127 15.50 -0.36 -0.15
CA PHE A 127 16.18 -1.55 0.40
C PHE A 127 16.31 -2.72 -0.59
N ARG A 128 15.54 -2.72 -1.68
CA ARG A 128 15.59 -3.70 -2.78
C ARG A 128 15.25 -3.02 -4.11
N THR A 129 15.70 -3.64 -5.21
CA THR A 129 15.35 -3.28 -6.59
C THR A 129 14.81 -4.52 -7.29
#